data_AF-A0AAJ4F8T1-F1
#
_entry.id   AF-A0AAJ4F8T1-F1
#
_cell.length_a   1.000
_cell.length_b   1.000
_cell.length_c   1.000
_cell.angle_alpha   90.00
_cell.angle_beta   90.00
_cell.angle_gamma   90.00
#
_symmetry.space_group_name_H-M   'P 1'
#
loop_
_entity.id
_entity.type
_entity.pdbx_description
1 polymer ?
#
loop_
_entity_poly.entity_id
_entity_poly.type
_entity_poly.pdbx_seq_one_letter_code
_entity_poly.pdbx_strand_id
1 'polypeptide(L)'
;MATLDDDLAKAVTEGFRQAQIDIVNQDLILSGTGDVTVTLADGSKKTGPSWSKLIAVANAAGTSAAAAATSEKNAKTSETNANSSKTAAATSEKNAKTSETNAKTSENNAKTSETNAKTSETNAAASASSSAASLAAAQQLTSVPYEEAPFPDVWAPLNDDLRLLAGSAPYDTLTISGQVLELPTKSATFTRSTTATYIDKSGVLQTAAINEPRFEREGLLMEGASVNYILNSEDPTKWSSNGTLDKALVVDGSTQANTFRGTVNAATSANHQTTASSNITVAIGDKVTLSARVKATSYRIRFRFTLDGAQIADSFFDGNTGGYMSATAGLTYESSLGGDGYVYVSVTFTAASAGVVTGGIWLNSGTNLPVGAVIYVQMAQCEKNPIATSYIPTGSAATTRAADTFDLQASGNVGYRLSGDLINRVVAFELSVNRYVQPTVGYADIVTCPGARNDIITRLTASMMYSYRGSGGAGNSVAYPFSQKIFALSQDVTDTITAYFNGNSNAKTQGPTVATGGATSLRIQSNPYVVYHICNFRIWHRLLTPNQINGLR
;
A
#
# COMPACT_ATOMS: atom_id res chain seq x y z
N MET A 1 104.82 -67.89 -83.91
CA MET A 1 103.82 -68.15 -82.87
C MET A 1 104.56 -68.22 -81.54
N ALA A 2 104.46 -67.18 -80.71
CA ALA A 2 104.98 -67.22 -79.35
C ALA A 2 103.96 -67.94 -78.47
N THR A 3 104.36 -69.04 -77.83
CA THR A 3 103.58 -69.80 -76.87
C THR A 3 103.51 -69.02 -75.55
N LEU A 4 102.30 -68.70 -75.08
CA LEU A 4 102.08 -68.21 -73.72
C LEU A 4 102.51 -69.31 -72.72
N ASP A 5 103.20 -68.91 -71.66
CA ASP A 5 103.53 -69.77 -70.52
C ASP A 5 102.26 -70.19 -69.76
N ASP A 6 102.12 -71.50 -69.48
CA ASP A 6 100.90 -72.12 -68.95
C ASP A 6 100.49 -71.52 -67.59
N ASP A 7 101.46 -71.06 -66.79
CA ASP A 7 101.20 -70.45 -65.47
C ASP A 7 100.57 -69.05 -65.60
N LEU A 8 100.98 -68.25 -66.59
CA LEU A 8 100.37 -66.93 -66.85
C LEU A 8 98.95 -67.10 -67.40
N ALA A 9 98.72 -68.07 -68.28
CA ALA A 9 97.38 -68.39 -68.79
C ALA A 9 96.43 -68.83 -67.65
N LYS A 10 96.94 -69.60 -66.68
CA LYS A 10 96.18 -70.05 -65.50
C LYS A 10 95.84 -68.89 -64.54
N ALA A 11 96.79 -68.01 -64.25
CA ALA A 11 96.57 -66.85 -63.38
C ALA A 11 95.58 -65.85 -63.98
N VAL A 12 95.67 -65.58 -65.29
CA VAL A 12 94.73 -64.72 -66.01
C VAL A 12 93.33 -65.33 -66.01
N THR A 13 93.21 -66.63 -66.27
CA THR A 13 91.92 -67.35 -66.23
C THR A 13 91.29 -67.30 -64.83
N GLU A 14 92.09 -67.47 -63.79
CA GLU A 14 91.65 -67.42 -62.39
C GLU A 14 91.21 -66.01 -61.96
N GLY A 15 91.91 -64.96 -62.42
CA GLY A 15 91.50 -63.57 -62.22
C GLY A 15 90.17 -63.24 -62.90
N PHE A 16 89.96 -63.71 -64.14
CA PHE A 16 88.67 -63.57 -64.82
C PHE A 16 87.54 -64.32 -64.11
N ARG A 17 87.82 -65.52 -63.59
CA ARG A 17 86.87 -66.31 -62.79
C ARG A 17 86.45 -65.57 -61.52
N GLN A 18 87.39 -64.98 -60.79
CA GLN A 18 87.09 -64.20 -59.57
C GLN A 18 86.33 -62.92 -59.89
N ALA A 19 86.72 -62.17 -60.94
CA ALA A 19 85.98 -60.99 -61.37
C ALA A 19 84.53 -61.33 -61.77
N GLN A 20 84.32 -62.47 -62.44
CA GLN A 20 82.98 -62.95 -62.77
C GLN A 20 82.17 -63.31 -61.51
N ILE A 21 82.80 -63.92 -60.51
CA ILE A 21 82.17 -64.19 -59.21
C ILE A 21 81.80 -62.90 -58.48
N ASP A 22 82.67 -61.90 -58.48
CA ASP A 22 82.42 -60.62 -57.83
C ASP A 22 81.26 -59.86 -58.50
N ILE A 23 81.19 -59.87 -59.84
CA ILE A 23 80.06 -59.30 -60.58
C ILE A 23 78.75 -60.01 -60.22
N VAL A 24 78.76 -61.35 -60.19
CA VAL A 24 77.57 -62.14 -59.80
C VAL A 24 77.18 -61.88 -58.34
N ASN A 25 78.15 -61.78 -57.43
CA ASN A 25 77.89 -61.47 -56.03
C ASN A 25 77.33 -60.06 -55.86
N GLN A 26 77.87 -59.07 -56.59
CA GLN A 26 77.38 -57.69 -56.56
C GLN A 26 75.94 -57.62 -57.08
N ASP A 27 75.64 -58.30 -58.19
CA ASP A 27 74.28 -58.39 -58.72
C ASP A 27 73.34 -59.04 -57.69
N LEU A 28 73.72 -60.19 -57.13
CA LEU A 28 72.94 -60.83 -56.06
C LEU A 28 72.71 -59.91 -54.86
N ILE A 29 73.73 -59.18 -54.40
CA ILE A 29 73.60 -58.27 -53.25
C ILE A 29 72.71 -57.06 -53.60
N LEU A 30 72.90 -56.44 -54.75
CA LEU A 30 72.24 -55.16 -55.09
C LEU A 30 70.86 -55.35 -55.72
N SER A 31 70.69 -56.36 -56.57
CA SER A 31 69.49 -56.58 -57.40
C SER A 31 68.73 -57.86 -57.05
N GLY A 32 69.35 -58.81 -56.35
CA GLY A 32 68.71 -60.05 -55.92
C GLY A 32 67.54 -59.82 -54.95
N THR A 33 66.70 -60.84 -54.79
CA THR A 33 65.50 -60.81 -53.94
C THR A 33 65.66 -61.71 -52.72
N GLY A 34 65.26 -61.22 -51.54
CA GLY A 34 65.28 -62.02 -50.32
C GLY A 34 66.69 -62.20 -49.77
N ASP A 35 66.96 -63.37 -49.19
CA ASP A 35 68.32 -63.74 -48.80
C ASP A 35 69.07 -64.30 -50.00
N VAL A 36 70.24 -63.76 -50.26
CA VAL A 36 71.08 -64.10 -51.41
C VAL A 36 72.35 -64.77 -50.92
N THR A 37 72.85 -65.73 -51.71
CA THR A 37 74.02 -66.52 -51.36
C THR A 37 75.17 -66.17 -52.29
N VAL A 38 76.20 -65.52 -51.74
CA VAL A 38 77.41 -65.14 -52.48
C VAL A 38 78.46 -66.25 -52.38
N THR A 39 79.29 -66.37 -53.42
CA THR A 39 80.41 -67.32 -53.44
C THR A 39 81.70 -66.56 -53.17
N LEU A 40 82.48 -66.95 -52.16
CA LEU A 40 83.74 -66.30 -51.80
C LEU A 40 84.87 -66.76 -52.73
N ALA A 41 86.01 -66.07 -52.68
CA ALA A 41 87.18 -66.38 -53.51
C ALA A 41 87.68 -67.82 -53.35
N ASP A 42 87.54 -68.40 -52.14
CA ASP A 42 87.89 -69.79 -51.80
C ASP A 42 86.84 -70.83 -52.22
N GLY A 43 85.74 -70.40 -52.84
CA GLY A 43 84.62 -71.24 -53.28
C GLY A 43 83.57 -71.53 -52.20
N SER A 44 83.77 -71.10 -50.96
CA SER A 44 82.76 -71.23 -49.90
C SER A 44 81.58 -70.27 -50.13
N LYS A 45 80.44 -70.55 -49.51
CA LYS A 45 79.18 -69.80 -49.71
C LYS A 45 78.73 -69.10 -48.44
N LYS A 46 78.23 -67.86 -48.55
CA LYS A 46 77.66 -67.11 -47.43
C LYS A 46 76.31 -66.51 -47.82
N THR A 47 75.32 -66.66 -46.94
CA THR A 47 73.97 -66.15 -47.15
C THR A 47 73.72 -64.90 -46.31
N GLY A 48 73.14 -63.87 -46.91
CA GLY A 48 72.75 -62.64 -46.23
C GLY A 48 71.63 -61.93 -46.98
N PRO A 49 71.03 -60.87 -46.40
CA PRO A 49 69.95 -60.14 -47.05
C PRO A 49 70.49 -59.35 -48.24
N SER A 50 69.76 -59.39 -49.35
CA SER A 50 69.94 -58.44 -50.45
C SER A 50 69.58 -57.01 -50.01
N TRP A 51 70.07 -56.02 -50.74
CA TRP A 51 69.73 -54.61 -50.55
C TRP A 51 68.23 -54.35 -50.72
N SER A 52 67.58 -55.07 -51.63
CA SER A 52 66.14 -55.02 -51.84
C SER A 52 65.36 -55.45 -50.59
N LYS A 53 65.79 -56.53 -49.91
CA LYS A 53 65.20 -57.01 -48.66
C LYS A 53 65.40 -56.00 -47.52
N LEU A 54 66.59 -55.40 -47.41
CA LEU A 54 66.89 -54.39 -46.40
C LEU A 54 66.04 -53.12 -46.56
N ILE A 55 65.88 -52.63 -47.79
CA ILE A 55 65.00 -51.49 -48.10
C ILE A 55 63.55 -51.82 -47.75
N ALA A 56 63.06 -53.02 -48.11
CA ALA A 56 61.70 -53.44 -47.79
C ALA A 56 61.42 -53.45 -46.28
N VAL A 57 62.37 -53.95 -45.47
CA VAL A 57 62.28 -53.92 -44.01
C VAL A 57 62.31 -52.48 -43.48
N ALA A 58 63.19 -51.63 -43.99
CA ALA A 58 63.27 -50.22 -43.59
C ALA A 58 61.97 -49.46 -43.91
N ASN A 59 61.39 -49.67 -45.09
CA ASN A 59 60.10 -49.08 -45.48
C ASN A 59 58.93 -49.59 -44.61
N ALA A 60 58.92 -50.89 -44.28
CA ALA A 60 57.93 -51.46 -43.39
C ALA A 60 58.03 -50.87 -41.98
N ALA A 61 59.24 -50.70 -41.45
CA ALA A 61 59.48 -50.05 -40.16
C ALA A 61 59.04 -48.58 -40.17
N GLY A 62 59.35 -47.83 -41.23
CA GLY A 62 58.87 -46.44 -41.40
C GLY A 62 57.34 -46.33 -41.45
N THR A 63 56.68 -47.24 -42.18
CA THR A 63 55.22 -47.33 -42.25
C THR A 63 54.62 -47.65 -40.87
N SER A 64 55.23 -48.58 -40.12
CA SER A 64 54.79 -48.94 -38.77
C SER A 64 54.94 -47.77 -37.78
N ALA A 65 56.05 -47.03 -37.84
CA ALA A 65 56.26 -45.84 -37.01
C ALA A 65 55.23 -44.73 -37.33
N ALA A 66 54.93 -44.49 -38.60
CA ALA A 66 53.90 -43.54 -39.02
C ALA A 66 52.49 -43.95 -38.54
N ALA A 67 52.17 -45.25 -38.58
CA ALA A 67 50.92 -45.78 -38.05
C ALA A 67 50.83 -45.61 -36.52
N ALA A 68 51.91 -45.84 -35.79
CA ALA A 68 51.98 -45.63 -34.34
C ALA A 68 51.75 -44.16 -33.96
N ALA A 69 52.42 -43.21 -34.64
CA ALA A 69 52.22 -41.78 -34.43
C ALA A 69 50.77 -41.32 -34.74
N THR A 70 50.15 -41.92 -35.76
CA THR A 70 48.73 -41.68 -36.07
C THR A 70 47.82 -42.22 -34.96
N SER A 71 48.12 -43.41 -34.44
CA SER A 71 47.38 -44.02 -33.33
C SER A 71 47.44 -43.16 -32.06
N GLU A 72 48.61 -42.62 -31.72
CA GLU A 72 48.79 -41.71 -30.57
C GLU A 72 47.93 -40.44 -30.70
N LYS A 73 47.93 -39.81 -31.89
CA LYS A 73 47.08 -38.64 -32.17
C LYS A 73 45.58 -38.97 -32.04
N ASN A 74 45.16 -40.13 -32.54
CA ASN A 74 43.78 -40.59 -32.42
C ASN A 74 43.38 -40.86 -30.97
N ALA A 75 44.27 -41.46 -30.17
CA ALA A 75 44.05 -41.66 -28.74
C ALA A 75 43.87 -40.34 -27.99
N LYS A 76 44.69 -39.32 -28.29
CA LYS A 76 44.57 -37.98 -27.69
C LYS A 76 43.26 -37.27 -28.08
N THR A 77 42.82 -37.46 -29.33
CA THR A 77 41.53 -36.95 -29.81
C THR A 77 40.37 -37.62 -29.06
N SER A 78 40.43 -38.94 -28.89
CA SER A 78 39.43 -39.69 -28.12
C SER A 78 39.35 -39.26 -26.65
N GLU A 79 40.48 -38.99 -26.00
CA GLU A 79 40.53 -38.45 -24.63
C GLU A 79 39.82 -37.08 -24.55
N THR A 80 40.08 -36.20 -25.53
CA THR A 80 39.45 -34.87 -25.61
C THR A 80 37.94 -34.97 -25.82
N ASN A 81 37.50 -35.87 -26.69
CA ASN A 81 36.08 -36.14 -26.94
C ASN A 81 35.39 -36.68 -25.69
N ALA A 82 36.01 -37.62 -24.97
CA ALA A 82 35.47 -38.16 -23.72
C ALA A 82 35.29 -37.08 -22.65
N ASN A 83 36.27 -36.17 -22.50
CA ASN A 83 36.16 -35.03 -21.57
C ASN A 83 35.06 -34.05 -21.97
N SER A 84 34.89 -33.80 -23.27
CA SER A 84 33.78 -32.98 -23.79
C SER A 84 32.42 -33.61 -23.48
N SER A 85 32.29 -34.93 -23.69
CA SER A 85 31.08 -35.68 -23.36
C SER A 85 30.76 -35.67 -21.86
N LYS A 86 31.77 -35.78 -20.99
CA LYS A 86 31.61 -35.65 -19.54
C LYS A 86 31.04 -34.29 -19.14
N THR A 87 31.55 -33.21 -19.75
CA THR A 87 31.08 -31.84 -19.50
C THR A 87 29.65 -31.62 -20.01
N ALA A 88 29.33 -32.16 -21.18
CA ALA A 88 27.97 -32.12 -21.73
C ALA A 88 26.97 -32.87 -20.84
N ALA A 89 27.36 -34.05 -20.32
CA ALA A 89 26.53 -34.82 -19.40
C ALA A 89 26.24 -34.06 -18.09
N ALA A 90 27.26 -33.44 -17.48
CA ALA A 90 27.08 -32.63 -16.27
C ALA A 90 26.17 -31.40 -16.51
N THR A 91 26.28 -30.77 -17.68
CA THR A 91 25.40 -29.66 -18.07
C THR A 91 23.95 -30.14 -18.26
N SER A 92 23.76 -31.31 -18.85
CA SER A 92 22.43 -31.94 -19.02
C SER A 92 21.78 -32.23 -17.67
N GLU A 93 22.54 -32.74 -16.70
CA GLU A 93 22.07 -32.99 -15.33
C GLU A 93 21.57 -31.70 -14.65
N LYS A 94 22.34 -30.61 -14.74
CA LYS A 94 21.94 -29.30 -14.21
C LYS A 94 20.68 -28.76 -14.88
N ASN A 95 20.56 -28.92 -16.19
CA ASN A 95 19.38 -28.51 -16.96
C ASN A 95 18.15 -29.33 -16.55
N ALA A 96 18.30 -30.65 -16.36
CA ALA A 96 17.23 -31.51 -15.87
C ALA A 96 16.73 -31.08 -14.48
N LYS A 97 17.64 -30.75 -13.56
CA LYS A 97 17.28 -30.24 -12.22
C LYS A 97 16.55 -28.89 -12.26
N THR A 98 16.96 -28.02 -13.18
CA THR A 98 16.28 -26.74 -13.41
C THR A 98 14.86 -26.96 -13.95
N SER A 99 14.69 -27.88 -14.91
CA SER A 99 13.38 -28.25 -15.44
C SER A 99 12.45 -28.85 -14.38
N GLU A 100 12.97 -29.68 -13.46
CA GLU A 100 12.21 -30.21 -12.32
C GLU A 100 11.69 -29.08 -11.41
N THR A 101 12.53 -28.07 -11.13
CA THR A 101 12.15 -26.91 -10.31
C THR A 101 11.10 -26.04 -11.00
N ASN A 102 11.25 -25.83 -12.31
CA ASN A 102 10.28 -25.08 -13.11
C ASN A 102 8.93 -25.81 -13.17
N ALA A 103 8.92 -27.14 -13.33
CA ALA A 103 7.71 -27.94 -13.30
C ALA A 103 6.99 -27.82 -11.95
N LYS A 104 7.73 -27.85 -10.83
CA LYS A 104 7.13 -27.66 -9.49
C LYS A 104 6.54 -26.27 -9.29
N THR A 105 7.19 -25.24 -9.82
CA THR A 105 6.68 -23.86 -9.79
C THR A 105 5.37 -23.74 -10.58
N SER A 106 5.31 -24.34 -11.77
CA SER A 106 4.09 -24.40 -12.58
C SER A 106 2.93 -25.12 -11.87
N GLU A 107 3.21 -26.21 -11.14
CA GLU A 107 2.21 -26.91 -10.32
C GLU A 107 1.62 -25.99 -9.23
N ASN A 108 2.46 -25.23 -8.53
CA ASN A 108 2.02 -24.29 -7.50
C ASN A 108 1.20 -23.12 -8.08
N ASN A 109 1.62 -22.60 -9.24
CA ASN A 109 0.89 -21.56 -9.96
C ASN A 109 -0.49 -22.06 -10.39
N ALA A 110 -0.61 -23.31 -10.87
CA ALA A 110 -1.88 -23.91 -11.25
C ALA A 110 -2.84 -24.04 -10.04
N LYS A 111 -2.35 -24.49 -8.88
CA LYS A 111 -3.13 -24.54 -7.62
C LYS A 111 -3.60 -23.17 -7.14
N THR A 112 -2.76 -22.14 -7.30
CA THR A 112 -3.12 -20.75 -6.98
C THR A 112 -4.23 -20.26 -7.90
N SER A 113 -4.14 -20.53 -9.21
CA SER A 113 -5.17 -20.20 -10.18
C SER A 113 -6.51 -20.90 -9.89
N GLU A 114 -6.49 -22.16 -9.47
CA GLU A 114 -7.69 -22.89 -9.05
C GLU A 114 -8.38 -22.22 -7.84
N THR A 115 -7.59 -21.80 -6.84
CA THR A 115 -8.09 -21.08 -5.66
C THR A 115 -8.70 -19.72 -6.03
N ASN A 116 -8.03 -18.98 -6.93
CA ASN A 116 -8.52 -17.69 -7.43
C ASN A 116 -9.82 -17.85 -8.23
N ALA A 117 -9.94 -18.91 -9.03
CA ALA A 117 -11.16 -19.22 -9.76
C ALA A 117 -12.32 -19.52 -8.80
N LYS A 118 -12.09 -20.30 -7.74
CA LYS A 118 -13.10 -20.58 -6.71
C LYS A 118 -13.55 -19.32 -5.94
N THR A 119 -12.60 -18.43 -5.66
CA THR A 119 -12.88 -17.13 -5.03
C THR A 119 -13.73 -16.26 -5.96
N SER A 120 -13.41 -16.25 -7.26
CA SER A 120 -14.16 -15.50 -8.28
C SER A 120 -15.59 -16.02 -8.43
N GLU A 121 -15.79 -17.35 -8.41
CA GLU A 121 -17.12 -17.98 -8.40
C GLU A 121 -17.94 -17.53 -7.18
N THR A 122 -17.31 -17.50 -6.00
CA THR A 122 -17.95 -17.06 -4.75
C THR A 122 -18.35 -15.58 -4.81
N ASN A 123 -17.46 -14.72 -5.32
CA ASN A 123 -17.73 -13.30 -5.48
C ASN A 123 -18.84 -13.03 -6.50
N ALA A 124 -18.89 -13.81 -7.59
CA ALA A 124 -19.96 -13.72 -8.59
C ALA A 124 -21.32 -14.14 -7.98
N ALA A 125 -21.36 -15.20 -7.17
CA ALA A 125 -22.57 -15.61 -6.46
C ALA A 125 -23.04 -14.54 -5.45
N ALA A 126 -22.14 -13.95 -4.67
CA ALA A 126 -22.46 -12.86 -3.73
C ALA A 126 -22.98 -11.60 -4.46
N SER A 127 -22.39 -11.28 -5.61
CA SER A 127 -22.85 -10.17 -6.47
C SER A 127 -24.26 -10.44 -6.99
N ALA A 128 -24.55 -11.66 -7.45
CA ALA A 128 -25.88 -12.05 -7.89
C ALA A 128 -26.92 -11.95 -6.77
N SER A 129 -26.59 -12.38 -5.54
CA SER A 129 -27.47 -12.21 -4.37
C SER A 129 -27.72 -10.74 -4.02
N SER A 130 -26.69 -9.90 -4.12
CA SER A 130 -26.80 -8.46 -3.86
C SER A 130 -27.67 -7.76 -4.91
N SER A 131 -27.54 -8.14 -6.18
CA SER A 131 -28.42 -7.67 -7.25
C SER A 131 -29.87 -8.10 -7.06
N ALA A 132 -30.11 -9.35 -6.62
CA ALA A 132 -31.46 -9.82 -6.31
C ALA A 132 -32.09 -9.06 -5.13
N ALA A 133 -31.32 -8.77 -4.07
CA ALA A 133 -31.77 -7.94 -2.95
C ALA A 133 -32.06 -6.49 -3.39
N SER A 134 -31.23 -5.92 -4.26
CA SER A 134 -31.44 -4.59 -4.83
C SER A 134 -32.71 -4.51 -5.68
N LEU A 135 -32.98 -5.56 -6.47
CA LEU A 135 -34.21 -5.68 -7.26
C LEU A 135 -35.45 -5.79 -6.36
N ALA A 136 -35.39 -6.59 -5.29
CA ALA A 136 -36.48 -6.71 -4.33
C ALA A 136 -36.76 -5.36 -3.62
N ALA A 137 -35.72 -4.61 -3.25
CA ALA A 137 -35.87 -3.27 -2.68
C ALA A 137 -36.46 -2.27 -3.70
N ALA A 138 -36.03 -2.34 -4.97
CA ALA A 138 -36.59 -1.52 -6.04
C ALA A 138 -38.08 -1.83 -6.31
N GLN A 139 -38.46 -3.11 -6.24
CA GLN A 139 -39.86 -3.53 -6.37
C GLN A 139 -40.72 -3.05 -5.19
N GLN A 140 -40.19 -3.02 -3.96
CA GLN A 140 -40.86 -2.36 -2.83
C GLN A 140 -41.03 -0.84 -3.03
N LEU A 141 -40.12 -0.19 -3.74
CA LEU A 141 -40.20 1.25 -4.03
C LEU A 141 -41.29 1.59 -5.06
N THR A 142 -41.62 0.66 -5.96
CA THR A 142 -42.68 0.87 -6.98
C THR A 142 -44.11 0.83 -6.44
N SER A 143 -44.33 0.40 -5.20
CA SER A 143 -45.65 0.35 -4.55
C SER A 143 -45.90 1.50 -3.56
N VAL A 144 -44.90 2.36 -3.31
CA VAL A 144 -45.02 3.49 -2.38
C VAL A 144 -44.93 4.80 -3.17
N PRO A 145 -46.01 5.59 -3.29
CA PRO A 145 -45.96 6.85 -4.03
C PRO A 145 -45.00 7.82 -3.33
N TYR A 146 -44.07 8.40 -4.10
CA TYR A 146 -43.27 9.53 -3.63
C TYR A 146 -44.19 10.66 -3.22
N GLU A 147 -44.00 11.17 -2.01
CA GLU A 147 -44.67 12.35 -1.49
C GLU A 147 -43.60 13.36 -1.10
N GLU A 148 -43.63 14.55 -1.70
CA GLU A 148 -42.67 15.60 -1.39
C GLU A 148 -42.92 16.12 0.04
N ALA A 149 -41.86 16.20 0.84
CA ALA A 149 -41.94 16.84 2.14
C ALA A 149 -42.20 18.35 1.94
N PRO A 150 -43.07 19.00 2.74
CA PRO A 150 -43.27 20.43 2.67
C PRO A 150 -41.95 21.18 2.94
N PHE A 151 -41.88 22.45 2.55
CA PHE A 151 -40.69 23.25 2.84
C PHE A 151 -40.41 23.28 4.37
N PRO A 152 -39.14 23.10 4.81
CA PRO A 152 -38.79 23.07 6.23
C PRO A 152 -38.99 24.42 6.92
N ASP A 153 -39.30 24.39 8.21
CA ASP A 153 -39.38 25.58 9.06
C ASP A 153 -37.98 26.11 9.44
N VAL A 154 -36.99 25.21 9.50
CA VAL A 154 -35.57 25.53 9.63
C VAL A 154 -34.82 24.76 8.56
N TRP A 155 -33.93 25.43 7.82
CA TRP A 155 -33.11 24.78 6.82
C TRP A 155 -31.74 25.45 6.72
N ALA A 156 -30.71 24.72 7.13
CA ALA A 156 -29.31 25.04 6.89
C ALA A 156 -28.75 24.05 5.85
N PRO A 157 -28.48 24.48 4.60
CA PRO A 157 -27.94 23.60 3.57
C PRO A 157 -26.56 23.02 3.93
N LEU A 158 -25.69 23.82 4.57
CA LEU A 158 -24.36 23.41 5.04
C LEU A 158 -23.50 22.73 3.96
N ASN A 159 -23.67 23.16 2.71
CA ASN A 159 -22.87 22.68 1.59
C ASN A 159 -21.68 23.61 1.32
N ASP A 160 -21.88 24.92 1.41
CA ASP A 160 -20.89 25.93 1.02
C ASP A 160 -20.80 27.10 2.02
N ASP A 161 -21.85 27.36 2.78
CA ASP A 161 -21.91 28.44 3.78
C ASP A 161 -22.82 28.07 4.98
N LEU A 162 -22.93 29.00 5.93
CA LEU A 162 -23.74 28.87 7.15
C LEU A 162 -25.13 29.52 7.02
N ARG A 163 -25.51 29.98 5.82
CA ARG A 163 -26.76 30.71 5.64
C ARG A 163 -27.96 29.78 5.77
N LEU A 164 -29.01 30.32 6.35
CA LEU A 164 -30.29 29.65 6.50
C LEU A 164 -31.20 30.01 5.32
N LEU A 165 -31.79 28.98 4.70
CA LEU A 165 -32.92 29.17 3.79
C LEU A 165 -34.23 29.38 4.56
N ALA A 166 -34.29 28.82 5.77
CA ALA A 166 -35.39 28.98 6.72
C ALA A 166 -34.86 28.90 8.15
N GLY A 167 -35.54 29.56 9.08
CA GLY A 167 -35.24 29.48 10.51
C GLY A 167 -34.96 30.82 11.15
N SER A 168 -34.67 30.75 12.45
CA SER A 168 -34.48 31.93 13.29
C SER A 168 -33.01 32.09 13.64
N ALA A 169 -32.40 33.19 13.23
CA ALA A 169 -31.10 33.65 13.73
C ALA A 169 -31.07 35.19 13.64
N PRO A 170 -30.09 35.85 14.30
CA PRO A 170 -29.81 37.26 14.03
C PRO A 170 -29.59 37.50 12.53
N TYR A 171 -29.94 38.70 12.04
CA TYR A 171 -29.60 39.09 10.68
C TYR A 171 -28.09 39.17 10.52
N ASP A 172 -27.60 38.70 9.37
CA ASP A 172 -26.21 38.91 9.00
C ASP A 172 -25.96 40.41 8.87
N THR A 173 -24.76 40.86 9.22
CA THR A 173 -24.43 42.29 9.19
C THR A 173 -23.19 42.55 8.33
N LEU A 174 -23.16 43.71 7.68
CA LEU A 174 -22.00 44.22 6.96
C LEU A 174 -21.64 45.60 7.52
N THR A 175 -20.37 45.83 7.83
CA THR A 175 -19.90 47.16 8.23
C THR A 175 -19.34 47.90 7.02
N ILE A 176 -19.95 49.03 6.65
CA ILE A 176 -19.49 49.90 5.56
C ILE A 176 -19.24 51.29 6.15
N SER A 177 -18.01 51.78 6.06
CA SER A 177 -17.63 53.12 6.57
C SER A 177 -18.04 53.37 8.03
N GLY A 178 -18.01 52.33 8.87
CA GLY A 178 -18.39 52.40 10.29
C GLY A 178 -19.89 52.29 10.59
N GLN A 179 -20.75 52.17 9.58
CA GLN A 179 -22.18 51.88 9.76
C GLN A 179 -22.45 50.38 9.59
N VAL A 180 -23.28 49.82 10.46
CA VAL A 180 -23.71 48.41 10.41
C VAL A 180 -25.00 48.34 9.59
N LEU A 181 -24.95 47.60 8.48
CA LEU A 181 -26.10 47.28 7.64
C LEU A 181 -26.57 45.85 7.94
N GLU A 182 -27.84 45.69 8.32
CA GLU A 182 -28.48 44.37 8.38
C GLU A 182 -28.80 43.88 6.97
N LEU A 183 -28.44 42.64 6.70
CA LEU A 183 -28.71 41.93 5.45
C LEU A 183 -30.00 41.12 5.60
N PRO A 184 -30.71 40.81 4.50
CA PRO A 184 -31.90 39.96 4.57
C PRO A 184 -31.57 38.49 4.91
N THR A 185 -30.29 38.11 4.86
CA THR A 185 -29.82 36.77 5.17
C THR A 185 -29.61 36.58 6.68
N LYS A 186 -29.67 35.33 7.10
CA LYS A 186 -29.43 34.91 8.48
C LYS A 186 -28.51 33.71 8.44
N SER A 187 -27.49 33.69 9.27
CA SER A 187 -26.56 32.56 9.34
C SER A 187 -26.55 31.92 10.72
N ALA A 188 -26.27 30.63 10.75
CA ALA A 188 -25.93 29.96 12.00
C ALA A 188 -24.56 30.41 12.52
N THR A 189 -24.31 30.18 13.81
CA THR A 189 -23.02 30.52 14.43
C THR A 189 -22.09 29.32 14.36
N PHE A 190 -20.91 29.52 13.79
CA PHE A 190 -19.80 28.55 13.86
C PHE A 190 -18.70 29.11 14.75
N THR A 191 -18.12 28.27 15.60
CA THR A 191 -17.02 28.65 16.49
C THR A 191 -15.89 27.64 16.41
N ARG A 192 -14.67 28.17 16.22
CA ARG A 192 -13.41 27.46 16.40
C ARG A 192 -12.33 28.49 16.72
N SER A 193 -11.67 28.37 17.87
CA SER A 193 -10.72 29.40 18.36
C SER A 193 -9.33 29.38 17.71
N THR A 194 -9.12 28.58 16.67
CA THR A 194 -7.86 28.46 15.92
C THR A 194 -8.11 28.40 14.41
N THR A 195 -7.08 28.65 13.62
CA THR A 195 -7.08 28.25 12.21
C THR A 195 -7.12 26.72 12.10
N ALA A 196 -7.50 26.20 10.94
CA ALA A 196 -7.52 24.77 10.66
C ALA A 196 -7.45 24.51 9.16
N THR A 197 -6.92 23.35 8.74
CA THR A 197 -6.93 22.97 7.32
C THR A 197 -8.08 22.03 6.98
N TYR A 198 -8.40 21.94 5.70
CA TYR A 198 -9.34 20.97 5.12
C TYR A 198 -8.99 20.70 3.67
N ILE A 199 -9.55 19.65 3.10
CA ILE A 199 -9.48 19.39 1.66
C ILE A 199 -10.75 19.90 1.01
N ASP A 200 -10.63 20.91 0.16
CA ASP A 200 -11.79 21.46 -0.54
C ASP A 200 -12.38 20.48 -1.56
N LYS A 201 -13.51 20.86 -2.17
CA LYS A 201 -14.22 20.03 -3.16
C LYS A 201 -13.41 19.77 -4.44
N SER A 202 -12.34 20.55 -4.68
CA SER A 202 -11.40 20.35 -5.78
C SER A 202 -10.24 19.43 -5.39
N GLY A 203 -10.17 18.98 -4.14
CA GLY A 203 -9.14 18.08 -3.64
C GLY A 203 -7.87 18.80 -3.17
N VAL A 204 -7.91 20.13 -3.00
CA VAL A 204 -6.76 20.98 -2.63
C VAL A 204 -6.77 21.27 -1.13
N LEU A 205 -5.59 21.31 -0.50
CA LEU A 205 -5.43 21.71 0.90
C LEU A 205 -5.69 23.21 1.05
N GLN A 206 -6.66 23.55 1.89
CA GLN A 206 -7.02 24.92 2.23
C GLN A 206 -6.80 25.19 3.71
N THR A 207 -6.69 26.47 4.08
CA THR A 207 -6.66 26.93 5.47
C THR A 207 -7.87 27.80 5.74
N ALA A 208 -8.70 27.38 6.70
CA ALA A 208 -9.79 28.17 7.24
C ALA A 208 -9.31 29.02 8.42
N ALA A 209 -9.73 30.27 8.47
CA ALA A 209 -9.48 31.20 9.55
C ALA A 209 -10.16 30.77 10.86
N ILE A 210 -9.90 31.53 11.94
CA ILE A 210 -10.63 31.41 13.21
C ILE A 210 -12.13 31.64 12.93
N ASN A 211 -12.99 30.80 13.50
CA ASN A 211 -14.44 30.79 13.29
C ASN A 211 -14.91 30.59 11.84
N GLU A 212 -14.02 30.23 10.91
CA GLU A 212 -14.41 29.90 9.54
C GLU A 212 -14.77 28.40 9.43
N PRO A 213 -15.98 28.06 8.95
CA PRO A 213 -16.38 26.66 8.76
C PRO A 213 -15.53 26.00 7.67
N ARG A 214 -15.46 24.67 7.70
CA ARG A 214 -14.71 23.87 6.72
C ARG A 214 -15.70 23.01 5.95
N PHE A 215 -15.84 23.27 4.66
CA PHE A 215 -16.74 22.51 3.78
C PHE A 215 -15.91 21.63 2.84
N GLU A 216 -16.03 20.33 3.02
CA GLU A 216 -15.46 19.33 2.12
C GLU A 216 -16.54 18.78 1.19
N ARG A 217 -16.21 17.73 0.41
CA ARG A 217 -17.14 17.10 -0.54
C ARG A 217 -18.42 16.58 0.13
N GLU A 218 -18.35 16.17 1.38
CA GLU A 218 -19.45 15.53 2.11
C GLU A 218 -20.29 16.50 2.96
N GLY A 219 -19.92 17.79 3.03
CA GLY A 219 -20.65 18.80 3.81
C GLY A 219 -19.78 19.58 4.79
N LEU A 220 -20.38 20.13 5.84
CA LEU A 220 -19.69 20.77 6.94
C LEU A 220 -18.88 19.74 7.73
N LEU A 221 -17.56 19.88 7.74
CA LEU A 221 -16.66 19.06 8.54
C LEU A 221 -16.75 19.43 10.01
N MET A 222 -16.92 18.41 10.85
CA MET A 222 -16.97 18.52 12.32
C MET A 222 -15.96 17.56 12.95
N GLU A 223 -15.02 18.10 13.73
CA GLU A 223 -14.00 17.29 14.40
C GLU A 223 -13.50 17.92 15.72
N GLY A 224 -13.20 17.06 16.70
CA GLY A 224 -12.80 17.50 18.05
C GLY A 224 -11.42 18.16 18.06
N ALA A 225 -11.01 18.77 19.18
CA ALA A 225 -9.68 19.37 19.27
C ALA A 225 -8.57 18.31 19.14
N SER A 226 -7.44 18.66 18.52
CA SER A 226 -6.27 17.79 18.44
C SER A 226 -4.96 18.58 18.35
N VAL A 227 -3.84 17.91 18.58
CA VAL A 227 -2.50 18.49 18.59
C VAL A 227 -1.59 17.68 17.68
N ASN A 228 -0.88 18.35 16.78
CA ASN A 228 0.16 17.71 15.98
C ASN A 228 1.54 17.88 16.65
N TYR A 229 2.15 16.74 16.98
CA TYR A 229 3.48 16.66 17.58
C TYR A 229 4.61 16.44 16.57
N ILE A 230 4.32 16.32 15.26
CA ILE A 230 5.35 16.43 14.22
C ILE A 230 5.70 17.91 14.08
N LEU A 231 6.94 18.28 14.37
CA LEU A 231 7.40 19.67 14.29
C LEU A 231 7.89 20.03 12.88
N ASN A 232 7.85 21.31 12.54
CA ASN A 232 8.25 21.86 11.25
C ASN A 232 7.55 21.18 10.07
N SER A 233 6.26 20.87 10.23
CA SER A 233 5.52 20.15 9.18
C SER A 233 5.36 20.97 7.90
N GLU A 234 5.40 22.31 8.01
CA GLU A 234 5.40 23.26 6.87
C GLU A 234 6.78 23.45 6.23
N ASP A 235 7.85 23.02 6.89
CA ASP A 235 9.21 23.04 6.35
C ASP A 235 9.90 21.71 6.68
N PRO A 236 9.51 20.62 6.00
CA PRO A 236 9.99 19.29 6.32
C PRO A 236 11.48 19.08 6.03
N THR A 237 12.17 20.06 5.43
CA THR A 237 13.64 20.03 5.33
C THR A 237 14.31 20.08 6.71
N LYS A 238 13.60 20.61 7.71
CA LYS A 238 14.04 20.69 9.12
C LYS A 238 13.77 19.41 9.92
N TRP A 239 13.13 18.40 9.34
CA TRP A 239 12.88 17.15 10.05
C TRP A 239 14.18 16.42 10.38
N SER A 240 14.24 15.86 11.59
CA SER A 240 15.30 14.97 12.04
C SER A 240 15.18 13.62 11.30
N SER A 241 15.86 13.54 10.16
CA SER A 241 15.93 12.38 9.27
C SER A 241 17.32 11.74 9.32
N ASN A 242 17.47 10.53 8.78
CA ASN A 242 18.80 9.92 8.62
C ASN A 242 19.69 10.77 7.71
N GLY A 243 20.99 10.87 8.02
CA GLY A 243 21.97 11.65 7.23
C GLY A 243 22.21 11.13 5.81
N THR A 244 21.72 9.92 5.51
CA THR A 244 21.80 9.29 4.18
C THR A 244 20.54 9.50 3.32
N LEU A 245 19.72 10.47 3.70
CA LEU A 245 18.51 10.87 2.98
C LEU A 245 18.61 12.36 2.62
N ASP A 246 18.84 12.66 1.35
CA ASP A 246 18.80 14.03 0.84
C ASP A 246 17.36 14.55 0.92
N LYS A 247 17.21 15.76 1.44
CA LYS A 247 15.90 16.36 1.77
C LYS A 247 15.59 17.49 0.82
N ALA A 248 14.37 17.49 0.29
CA ALA A 248 13.83 18.62 -0.45
C ALA A 248 12.39 18.89 -0.03
N LEU A 249 12.00 20.17 -0.08
CA LEU A 249 10.61 20.60 -0.04
C LEU A 249 10.11 20.77 -1.47
N VAL A 250 9.02 20.10 -1.81
CA VAL A 250 8.32 20.21 -3.10
C VAL A 250 6.83 20.41 -2.87
N VAL A 251 6.10 20.76 -3.93
CA VAL A 251 4.63 20.72 -3.96
C VAL A 251 4.26 19.63 -4.97
N ASP A 252 3.45 18.65 -4.55
CA ASP A 252 3.12 17.48 -5.35
C ASP A 252 1.71 16.95 -5.03
N GLY A 253 1.15 16.12 -5.91
CA GLY A 253 -0.18 15.54 -5.74
C GLY A 253 -1.34 16.53 -5.87
N SER A 254 -2.57 16.03 -5.80
CA SER A 254 -3.77 16.85 -6.02
C SER A 254 -4.02 17.85 -4.88
N THR A 255 -3.53 17.53 -3.68
CA THR A 255 -3.69 18.38 -2.49
C THR A 255 -2.85 19.64 -2.52
N GLN A 256 -1.87 19.74 -3.43
CA GLN A 256 -0.91 20.86 -3.51
C GLN A 256 -0.25 21.19 -2.16
N ALA A 257 -0.04 20.17 -1.33
CA ALA A 257 0.51 20.34 0.00
C ALA A 257 2.04 20.43 -0.04
N ASN A 258 2.60 21.14 0.94
CA ASN A 258 4.03 21.08 1.23
C ASN A 258 4.45 19.62 1.46
N THR A 259 5.41 19.17 0.67
CA THR A 259 5.78 17.77 0.55
C THR A 259 7.25 17.59 0.85
N PHE A 260 7.56 16.71 1.80
CA PHE A 260 8.91 16.19 1.95
C PHE A 260 9.23 15.24 0.80
N ARG A 261 10.35 15.45 0.12
CA ARG A 261 10.94 14.49 -0.81
C ARG A 261 12.30 14.05 -0.26
N GLY A 262 12.39 12.79 0.16
CA GLY A 262 13.61 12.16 0.62
C GLY A 262 14.22 11.27 -0.47
N THR A 263 15.48 11.50 -0.84
CA THR A 263 16.21 10.65 -1.80
C THR A 263 17.38 9.96 -1.11
N VAL A 264 17.48 8.64 -1.22
CA VAL A 264 18.60 7.88 -0.65
C VAL A 264 19.89 8.27 -1.38
N ASN A 265 20.88 8.79 -0.65
CA ASN A 265 22.15 9.25 -1.20
C ASN A 265 23.30 8.24 -1.02
N ALA A 266 23.11 7.24 -0.16
CA ALA A 266 24.08 6.18 0.11
C ALA A 266 23.36 4.87 0.47
N ALA A 267 23.78 3.75 -0.14
CA ALA A 267 23.19 2.43 0.05
C ALA A 267 23.71 1.70 1.31
N THR A 268 23.68 2.38 2.46
CA THR A 268 24.26 1.90 3.72
C THR A 268 23.23 1.42 4.73
N SER A 269 21.95 1.67 4.50
CA SER A 269 20.87 1.30 5.43
C SER A 269 19.64 0.77 4.70
N ALA A 270 18.94 -0.16 5.35
CA ALA A 270 17.61 -0.62 4.96
C ALA A 270 16.49 0.24 5.58
N ASN A 271 16.84 1.22 6.42
CA ASN A 271 15.94 2.02 7.23
C ASN A 271 16.34 3.49 7.19
N HIS A 272 15.52 4.33 6.56
CA HIS A 272 15.75 5.77 6.46
C HIS A 272 14.59 6.51 7.12
N GLN A 273 14.83 7.08 8.31
CA GLN A 273 13.87 7.93 8.99
C GLN A 273 13.61 9.18 8.18
N THR A 274 12.34 9.52 7.96
CA THR A 274 11.94 10.79 7.34
C THR A 274 11.62 11.83 8.40
N THR A 275 10.81 11.45 9.40
CA THR A 275 10.37 12.31 10.49
C THR A 275 10.03 11.51 11.75
N ALA A 276 10.02 12.18 12.89
CA ALA A 276 9.43 11.70 14.12
C ALA A 276 8.80 12.85 14.90
N SER A 277 7.83 12.51 15.73
CA SER A 277 7.17 13.46 16.62
C SER A 277 8.10 13.87 17.76
N SER A 278 7.83 15.01 18.35
CA SER A 278 8.29 15.32 19.70
C SER A 278 7.68 14.34 20.72
N ASN A 279 8.20 14.38 21.95
CA ASN A 279 7.75 13.57 23.08
C ASN A 279 6.27 13.79 23.42
N ILE A 280 5.51 12.69 23.51
CA ILE A 280 4.09 12.68 23.90
C ILE A 280 3.96 11.90 25.21
N THR A 281 3.55 12.56 26.29
CA THR A 281 3.30 11.88 27.57
C THR A 281 1.97 11.12 27.54
N VAL A 282 2.02 9.83 27.86
CA VAL A 282 0.86 8.92 27.84
C VAL A 282 0.68 8.22 29.19
N ALA A 283 -0.58 7.93 29.52
CA ALA A 283 -1.00 6.99 30.56
C ALA A 283 -1.46 5.67 29.92
N ILE A 284 -1.67 4.64 30.75
CA ILE A 284 -2.22 3.35 30.27
C ILE A 284 -3.57 3.59 29.59
N GLY A 285 -3.73 3.03 28.40
CA GLY A 285 -4.96 3.14 27.60
C GLY A 285 -5.04 4.39 26.72
N ASP A 286 -4.16 5.38 26.89
CA ASP A 286 -4.07 6.50 25.97
C ASP A 286 -3.75 6.00 24.56
N LYS A 287 -4.32 6.67 23.57
CA LYS A 287 -4.08 6.36 22.15
C LYS A 287 -3.26 7.46 21.50
N VAL A 288 -2.33 7.04 20.65
CA VAL A 288 -1.50 7.92 19.82
C VAL A 288 -1.65 7.49 18.37
N THR A 289 -2.16 8.38 17.53
CA THR A 289 -2.33 8.15 16.10
C THR A 289 -1.24 8.87 15.31
N LEU A 290 -0.57 8.15 14.43
CA LEU A 290 0.38 8.70 13.46
C LEU A 290 -0.20 8.52 12.06
N SER A 291 -0.37 9.63 11.34
CA SER A 291 -0.94 9.65 10.00
C SER A 291 -0.08 10.47 9.03
N ALA A 292 -0.15 10.12 7.75
CA ALA A 292 0.45 10.88 6.66
C ALA A 292 -0.13 10.44 5.31
N ARG A 293 0.00 11.30 4.30
CA ARG A 293 -0.06 10.89 2.90
C ARG A 293 1.36 10.59 2.44
N VAL A 294 1.59 9.42 1.88
CA VAL A 294 2.93 8.93 1.55
C VAL A 294 2.98 8.24 0.19
N LYS A 295 4.13 8.32 -0.48
CA LYS A 295 4.39 7.67 -1.77
C LYS A 295 5.86 7.26 -1.83
N ALA A 296 6.21 6.05 -2.22
CA ALA A 296 7.61 5.60 -2.30
C ALA A 296 7.84 4.62 -3.44
N THR A 297 9.06 4.59 -4.00
CA THR A 297 9.40 3.81 -5.21
C THR A 297 9.48 2.30 -4.95
N SER A 298 8.37 1.56 -4.93
CA SER A 298 8.34 0.08 -4.73
C SER A 298 9.05 -0.42 -3.47
N TYR A 299 8.95 0.34 -2.37
CA TYR A 299 9.53 0.00 -1.07
C TYR A 299 8.47 0.05 0.03
N ARG A 300 8.84 -0.42 1.22
CA ARG A 300 7.95 -0.44 2.38
C ARG A 300 8.00 0.91 3.08
N ILE A 301 6.85 1.36 3.53
CA ILE A 301 6.73 2.51 4.42
C ILE A 301 6.46 1.96 5.80
N ARG A 302 7.26 2.42 6.75
CA ARG A 302 7.19 1.97 8.13
C ARG A 302 6.71 3.11 9.02
N PHE A 303 5.69 2.81 9.81
CA PHE A 303 5.22 3.63 10.92
C PHE A 303 5.69 2.96 12.20
N ARG A 304 6.50 3.64 13.02
CA ARG A 304 7.02 3.08 14.27
C ARG A 304 6.64 3.95 15.45
N PHE A 305 6.35 3.28 16.56
CA PHE A 305 6.21 3.88 17.88
C PHE A 305 7.36 3.46 18.80
N THR A 306 7.83 4.40 19.61
CA THR A 306 8.72 4.13 20.73
C THR A 306 8.02 4.48 22.05
N LEU A 307 8.47 3.87 23.14
CA LEU A 307 8.11 4.22 24.51
C LEU A 307 9.40 4.36 25.32
N ASP A 308 9.61 5.52 25.91
CA ASP A 308 10.82 5.87 26.68
C ASP A 308 12.12 5.59 25.88
N GLY A 309 12.06 5.85 24.57
CA GLY A 309 13.17 5.64 23.63
C GLY A 309 13.32 4.20 23.12
N ALA A 310 12.62 3.23 23.70
CA ALA A 310 12.62 1.84 23.22
C ALA A 310 11.58 1.65 22.10
N GLN A 311 11.97 1.00 21.00
CA GLN A 311 11.02 0.59 19.96
C GLN A 311 10.04 -0.43 20.52
N ILE A 312 8.74 -0.19 20.33
CA ILE A 312 7.67 -1.05 20.88
C ILE A 312 6.72 -1.59 19.81
N ALA A 313 6.52 -0.86 18.71
CA ALA A 313 5.54 -1.26 17.70
C ALA A 313 5.90 -0.71 16.32
N ASP A 314 5.64 -1.51 15.28
CA ASP A 314 5.81 -1.13 13.89
C ASP A 314 4.63 -1.59 13.05
N SER A 315 4.28 -0.81 12.03
CA SER A 315 3.41 -1.19 10.93
C SER A 315 4.10 -0.92 9.60
N PHE A 316 3.94 -1.84 8.66
CA PHE A 316 4.55 -1.80 7.33
C PHE A 316 3.47 -1.84 6.26
N PHE A 317 3.58 -0.91 5.32
CA PHE A 317 2.71 -0.78 4.16
C PHE A 317 3.54 -0.73 2.88
N ASP A 318 3.01 -1.22 1.79
CA ASP A 318 3.60 -1.04 0.47
C ASP A 318 3.48 0.44 0.04
N GLY A 319 4.60 1.04 -0.34
CA GLY A 319 4.67 2.48 -0.63
C GLY A 319 4.10 2.93 -1.98
N ASN A 320 3.74 1.99 -2.87
CA ASN A 320 3.06 2.29 -4.13
C ASN A 320 1.56 2.07 -4.03
N THR A 321 1.15 0.98 -3.38
CA THR A 321 -0.23 0.49 -3.37
C THR A 321 -0.96 0.77 -2.07
N GLY A 322 -0.23 1.04 -0.99
CA GLY A 322 -0.77 1.15 0.36
C GLY A 322 -1.17 -0.20 0.97
N GLY A 323 -0.87 -1.30 0.28
CA GLY A 323 -1.19 -2.64 0.75
C GLY A 323 -0.57 -2.91 2.12
N TYR A 324 -1.38 -3.34 3.07
CA TYR A 324 -0.91 -3.79 4.37
C TYR A 324 0.05 -4.97 4.21
N MET A 325 1.20 -4.92 4.90
CA MET A 325 2.19 -6.00 4.87
C MET A 325 2.28 -6.72 6.21
N SER A 326 2.49 -5.98 7.29
CA SER A 326 2.58 -6.53 8.65
C SER A 326 2.48 -5.43 9.70
N ALA A 327 2.04 -5.76 10.91
CA ALA A 327 2.09 -4.88 12.06
C ALA A 327 2.35 -5.67 13.34
N THR A 328 2.96 -5.01 14.32
CA THR A 328 2.97 -5.48 15.70
C THR A 328 1.53 -5.64 16.19
N ALA A 329 1.24 -6.75 16.88
CA ALA A 329 -0.10 -7.00 17.43
C ALA A 329 -0.56 -5.85 18.35
N GLY A 330 -1.84 -5.48 18.26
CA GLY A 330 -2.43 -4.42 19.07
C GLY A 330 -2.39 -3.01 18.46
N LEU A 331 -1.85 -2.85 17.25
CA LEU A 331 -2.02 -1.64 16.45
C LEU A 331 -3.31 -1.71 15.62
N THR A 332 -4.02 -0.59 15.48
CA THR A 332 -5.08 -0.42 14.49
C THR A 332 -4.60 0.49 13.37
N TYR A 333 -5.10 0.31 12.16
CA TYR A 333 -4.67 1.10 11.02
C TYR A 333 -5.76 1.31 9.97
N GLU A 334 -5.60 2.39 9.20
CA GLU A 334 -6.32 2.67 7.97
C GLU A 334 -5.27 2.90 6.87
N SER A 335 -5.56 2.40 5.66
CA SER A 335 -4.74 2.67 4.47
C SER A 335 -5.64 2.81 3.25
N SER A 336 -5.45 3.86 2.47
CA SER A 336 -6.19 4.09 1.23
C SER A 336 -5.31 4.76 0.16
N LEU A 337 -5.30 4.18 -1.04
CA LEU A 337 -4.62 4.74 -2.19
C LEU A 337 -5.46 5.85 -2.83
N GLY A 338 -4.90 7.06 -2.92
CA GLY A 338 -5.49 8.19 -3.63
C GLY A 338 -5.22 8.14 -5.14
N GLY A 339 -6.07 8.82 -5.91
CA GLY A 339 -5.95 8.89 -7.39
C GLY A 339 -4.69 9.61 -7.89
N ASP A 340 -4.02 10.39 -7.03
CA ASP A 340 -2.74 11.06 -7.32
C ASP A 340 -1.50 10.20 -6.95
N GLY A 341 -1.73 8.93 -6.59
CA GLY A 341 -0.68 7.96 -6.25
C GLY A 341 -0.13 8.09 -4.82
N TYR A 342 -0.66 9.00 -4.00
CA TYR A 342 -0.38 9.04 -2.57
C TYR A 342 -1.27 8.06 -1.81
N VAL A 343 -0.67 7.28 -0.92
CA VAL A 343 -1.38 6.46 0.05
C VAL A 343 -1.60 7.28 1.31
N TYR A 344 -2.85 7.47 1.72
CA TYR A 344 -3.13 7.91 3.08
C TYR A 344 -3.01 6.72 4.04
N VAL A 345 -2.17 6.86 5.06
CA VAL A 345 -2.01 5.85 6.12
C VAL A 345 -2.23 6.51 7.47
N SER A 346 -2.96 5.84 8.34
CA SER A 346 -3.10 6.20 9.76
C SER A 346 -2.89 4.95 10.60
N VAL A 347 -2.02 5.04 11.61
CA VAL A 347 -1.74 3.94 12.55
C VAL A 347 -1.96 4.44 13.97
N THR A 348 -2.76 3.73 14.76
CA THR A 348 -3.05 4.08 16.16
C THR A 348 -2.42 3.05 17.09
N PHE A 349 -1.57 3.54 17.99
CA PHE A 349 -0.99 2.81 19.11
C PHE A 349 -1.83 3.03 20.37
N THR A 350 -1.99 1.99 21.21
CA THR A 350 -2.60 2.09 22.55
C THR A 350 -1.53 1.81 23.60
N ALA A 351 -1.28 2.77 24.49
CA ALA A 351 -0.26 2.67 25.53
C ALA A 351 -0.58 1.55 26.53
N ALA A 352 0.31 0.55 26.61
CA ALA A 352 0.22 -0.54 27.58
C ALA A 352 0.77 -0.15 28.98
N SER A 353 1.62 0.87 29.03
CA SER A 353 2.20 1.46 30.24
C SER A 353 2.27 2.98 30.09
N ALA A 354 2.30 3.69 31.21
CA ALA A 354 2.58 5.13 31.20
C ALA A 354 4.04 5.38 30.78
N GLY A 355 4.30 6.53 30.15
CA GLY A 355 5.64 6.91 29.71
C GLY A 355 5.61 7.98 28.61
N VAL A 356 6.69 8.06 27.85
CA VAL A 356 6.85 9.01 26.74
C VAL A 356 6.86 8.27 25.41
N VAL A 357 5.87 8.54 24.57
CA VAL A 357 5.75 7.98 23.22
C VAL A 357 6.29 8.95 22.18
N THR A 358 6.95 8.41 21.15
CA THR A 358 7.16 9.11 19.88
C THR A 358 6.66 8.24 18.73
N GLY A 359 6.12 8.87 17.68
CA GLY A 359 5.76 8.21 16.43
C GLY A 359 6.61 8.75 15.29
N GLY A 360 7.03 7.90 14.36
CA GLY A 360 7.72 8.39 13.16
C GLY A 360 7.42 7.61 11.89
N ILE A 361 7.99 8.12 10.80
CA ILE A 361 7.82 7.56 9.46
C ILE A 361 9.20 7.25 8.87
N TRP A 362 9.30 6.09 8.23
CA TRP A 362 10.53 5.60 7.61
C TRP A 362 10.26 5.05 6.21
N LEU A 363 11.20 5.29 5.31
CA LEU A 363 11.39 4.46 4.12
C LEU A 363 12.17 3.21 4.53
N ASN A 364 11.66 2.03 4.18
CA ASN A 364 12.20 0.76 4.63
C ASN A 364 12.21 -0.32 3.52
N SER A 365 13.19 -1.22 3.61
CA SER A 365 13.20 -2.51 2.92
C SER A 365 13.83 -3.61 3.78
N GLY A 366 13.84 -4.85 3.28
CA GLY A 366 14.53 -5.97 3.93
C GLY A 366 16.05 -5.96 3.74
N THR A 367 16.55 -5.15 2.80
CA THR A 367 17.96 -4.96 2.46
C THR A 367 18.28 -3.48 2.34
N ASN A 368 19.54 -3.09 2.20
CA ASN A 368 19.90 -1.69 2.01
C ASN A 368 19.19 -1.10 0.78
N LEU A 369 18.63 0.09 0.96
CA LEU A 369 17.95 0.81 -0.12
C LEU A 369 19.01 1.31 -1.12
N PRO A 370 18.78 1.16 -2.43
CA PRO A 370 19.72 1.66 -3.43
C PRO A 370 19.73 3.19 -3.46
N VAL A 371 20.86 3.75 -3.88
CA VAL A 371 20.98 5.19 -4.15
C VAL A 371 19.94 5.58 -5.20
N GLY A 372 19.23 6.68 -4.96
CA GLY A 372 18.15 7.17 -5.81
C GLY A 372 16.75 6.67 -5.44
N ALA A 373 16.60 5.77 -4.46
CA ALA A 373 15.28 5.43 -3.91
C ALA A 373 14.61 6.67 -3.29
N VAL A 374 13.31 6.86 -3.53
CA VAL A 374 12.59 8.07 -3.11
C VAL A 374 11.40 7.75 -2.22
N ILE A 375 11.18 8.59 -1.21
CA ILE A 375 9.95 8.70 -0.45
C ILE A 375 9.42 10.13 -0.48
N TYR A 376 8.11 10.25 -0.61
CA TYR A 376 7.36 11.48 -0.45
C TYR A 376 6.48 11.37 0.79
N VAL A 377 6.46 12.40 1.62
CA VAL A 377 5.63 12.47 2.83
C VAL A 377 4.95 13.85 2.88
N GLN A 378 3.62 13.82 2.96
CA GLN A 378 2.75 14.99 3.06
C GLN A 378 1.90 14.86 4.32
N MET A 379 1.56 16.01 4.91
CA MET A 379 0.61 16.10 6.02
C MET A 379 0.93 15.15 7.19
N ALA A 380 2.22 14.94 7.48
CA ALA A 380 2.64 14.06 8.57
C ALA A 380 2.16 14.64 9.91
N GLN A 381 1.45 13.82 10.67
CA GLN A 381 0.80 14.24 11.89
C GLN A 381 0.83 13.12 12.93
N CYS A 382 1.22 13.46 14.16
CA CYS A 382 1.18 12.55 15.29
C CYS A 382 0.36 13.18 16.40
N GLU A 383 -0.72 12.52 16.81
CA GLU A 383 -1.76 13.06 17.67
C GLU A 383 -1.93 12.15 18.89
N LYS A 384 -2.06 12.73 20.08
CA LYS A 384 -2.55 12.00 21.26
C LYS A 384 -4.08 11.90 21.19
N ASN A 385 -4.55 11.22 20.17
CA ASN A 385 -5.95 11.02 19.84
C ASN A 385 -6.12 9.59 19.31
N PRO A 386 -7.32 8.99 19.34
CA PRO A 386 -7.54 7.62 18.89
C PRO A 386 -7.79 7.52 17.39
N ILE A 387 -8.03 8.67 16.74
CA ILE A 387 -8.29 8.82 15.31
C ILE A 387 -7.45 9.95 14.75
N ALA A 388 -7.14 9.86 13.47
CA ALA A 388 -6.51 10.94 12.73
C ALA A 388 -7.53 12.02 12.37
N THR A 389 -7.16 13.28 12.60
CA THR A 389 -7.97 14.46 12.25
C THR A 389 -7.41 15.17 11.02
N SER A 390 -8.05 16.25 10.55
CA SER A 390 -7.47 17.09 9.51
C SER A 390 -6.06 17.55 9.90
N TYR A 391 -5.23 17.78 8.90
CA TYR A 391 -3.84 18.20 9.09
C TYR A 391 -3.76 19.50 9.91
N ILE A 392 -2.78 19.55 10.82
CA ILE A 392 -2.49 20.71 11.66
C ILE A 392 -1.05 21.12 11.36
N PRO A 393 -0.87 22.21 10.60
CA PRO A 393 0.44 22.80 10.33
C PRO A 393 1.20 23.17 11.62
N THR A 394 2.49 22.85 11.66
CA THR A 394 3.39 23.16 12.78
C THR A 394 4.66 23.87 12.32
N GLY A 395 5.13 24.79 13.16
CA GLY A 395 6.48 25.35 13.11
C GLY A 395 7.41 24.60 14.06
N SER A 396 8.30 25.31 14.75
CA SER A 396 9.24 24.72 15.71
C SER A 396 8.61 24.21 17.03
N ALA A 397 7.28 24.29 17.17
CA ALA A 397 6.53 23.84 18.34
C ALA A 397 5.23 23.14 17.90
N ALA A 398 4.72 22.26 18.77
CA ALA A 398 3.46 21.58 18.54
C ALA A 398 2.30 22.58 18.49
N THR A 399 1.37 22.39 17.56
CA THR A 399 0.22 23.27 17.36
C THR A 399 -1.06 22.53 17.71
N THR A 400 -2.00 23.21 18.39
CA THR A 400 -3.33 22.69 18.70
C THR A 400 -4.35 23.28 17.73
N ARG A 401 -5.21 22.43 17.16
CA ARG A 401 -6.46 22.85 16.51
C ARG A 401 -7.60 22.71 17.51
N ALA A 402 -8.39 23.75 17.67
CA ALA A 402 -9.57 23.74 18.53
C ALA A 402 -10.74 22.93 17.92
N ALA A 403 -11.64 22.48 18.79
CA ALA A 403 -12.85 21.76 18.44
C ALA A 403 -13.84 22.65 17.67
N ASP A 404 -14.52 22.08 16.68
CA ASP A 404 -15.58 22.79 15.95
C ASP A 404 -16.90 22.76 16.73
N THR A 405 -17.68 23.84 16.65
CA THR A 405 -19.07 23.89 17.13
C THR A 405 -19.92 24.71 16.17
N PHE A 406 -21.10 24.19 15.86
CA PHE A 406 -22.15 24.90 15.14
C PHE A 406 -23.37 25.02 16.03
N ASP A 407 -23.89 26.24 16.17
CA ASP A 407 -25.03 26.56 17.02
C ASP A 407 -26.09 27.35 16.25
N LEU A 408 -27.33 26.89 16.40
CA LEU A 408 -28.54 27.67 16.13
C LEU A 408 -29.14 28.10 17.45
N GLN A 409 -29.62 29.34 17.53
CA GLN A 409 -30.36 29.78 18.72
C GLN A 409 -31.57 28.87 18.96
N ALA A 410 -31.92 28.64 20.23
CA ALA A 410 -33.01 27.73 20.55
C ALA A 410 -34.38 28.24 20.09
N SER A 411 -34.66 29.52 20.35
CA SER A 411 -35.95 30.14 20.03
C SER A 411 -36.21 30.09 18.51
N GLY A 412 -37.40 29.58 18.14
CA GLY A 412 -37.83 29.41 16.75
C GLY A 412 -37.25 28.18 16.04
N ASN A 413 -36.16 27.58 16.52
CA ASN A 413 -35.52 26.45 15.85
C ASN A 413 -35.73 25.10 16.54
N VAL A 414 -35.70 25.05 17.88
CA VAL A 414 -35.78 23.79 18.63
C VAL A 414 -37.21 23.23 18.66
N GLY A 415 -38.23 24.10 18.59
CA GLY A 415 -39.64 23.74 18.52
C GLY A 415 -40.39 23.72 19.85
N TYR A 416 -39.69 23.85 20.99
CA TYR A 416 -40.28 23.96 22.33
C TYR A 416 -39.67 25.10 23.15
N ARG A 417 -40.37 25.53 24.20
CA ARG A 417 -39.83 26.47 25.21
C ARG A 417 -39.21 25.72 26.37
N LEU A 418 -39.91 24.69 26.86
CA LEU A 418 -39.44 23.76 27.88
C LEU A 418 -39.47 22.34 27.33
N SER A 419 -38.55 21.49 27.75
CA SER A 419 -38.42 20.10 27.30
C SER A 419 -39.69 19.27 27.51
N GLY A 420 -40.53 19.64 28.48
CA GLY A 420 -41.84 19.03 28.74
C GLY A 420 -42.98 19.48 27.84
N ASP A 421 -42.77 20.45 26.95
CA ASP A 421 -43.79 20.85 25.98
C ASP A 421 -44.00 19.72 24.95
N LEU A 422 -45.26 19.34 24.75
CA LEU A 422 -45.64 18.36 23.72
C LEU A 422 -45.60 19.03 22.36
N ILE A 423 -44.77 18.52 21.46
CA ILE A 423 -44.54 19.12 20.14
C ILE A 423 -44.54 18.05 19.05
N ASN A 424 -44.90 18.47 17.84
CA ASN A 424 -44.57 17.73 16.64
C ASN A 424 -43.28 18.29 16.06
N ARG A 425 -42.28 17.44 15.84
CA ARG A 425 -41.00 17.83 15.26
C ARG A 425 -40.43 16.72 14.40
N VAL A 426 -39.93 17.06 13.22
CA VAL A 426 -39.04 16.20 12.45
C VAL A 426 -37.73 16.93 12.26
N VAL A 427 -36.60 16.29 12.56
CA VAL A 427 -35.25 16.76 12.23
C VAL A 427 -34.66 15.78 11.24
N ALA A 428 -34.08 16.27 10.14
CA ALA A 428 -33.38 15.42 9.19
C ALA A 428 -32.12 16.08 8.65
N PHE A 429 -31.12 15.27 8.32
CA PHE A 429 -29.88 15.72 7.71
C PHE A 429 -29.17 14.55 7.04
N GLU A 430 -28.27 14.88 6.13
CA GLU A 430 -27.31 13.93 5.56
C GLU A 430 -26.07 13.89 6.45
N LEU A 431 -25.60 12.68 6.74
CA LEU A 431 -24.49 12.40 7.64
C LEU A 431 -23.49 11.46 6.96
N SER A 432 -22.22 11.81 7.07
CA SER A 432 -21.09 10.92 6.79
C SER A 432 -20.26 10.81 8.06
N VAL A 433 -19.96 9.61 8.53
CA VAL A 433 -19.03 9.39 9.65
C VAL A 433 -17.79 8.71 9.09
N ASN A 434 -16.75 9.51 8.87
CA ASN A 434 -15.51 9.09 8.23
C ASN A 434 -14.64 8.28 9.17
N ARG A 435 -14.62 8.63 10.46
CA ARG A 435 -13.88 7.92 11.49
C ARG A 435 -14.66 7.89 12.79
N TYR A 436 -14.68 6.73 13.42
CA TYR A 436 -15.29 6.52 14.72
C TYR A 436 -14.45 5.55 15.53
N VAL A 437 -14.10 5.95 16.75
CA VAL A 437 -13.64 5.05 17.80
C VAL A 437 -14.56 5.23 19.00
N GLN A 438 -14.89 4.16 19.71
CA GLN A 438 -15.77 4.29 20.87
C GLN A 438 -15.11 5.15 21.95
N PRO A 439 -15.76 6.25 22.40
CA PRO A 439 -15.27 7.03 23.53
C PRO A 439 -15.24 6.19 24.81
N THR A 440 -14.40 6.55 25.78
CA THR A 440 -14.34 5.87 27.09
C THR A 440 -15.69 5.87 27.82
N VAL A 441 -16.49 6.93 27.64
CA VAL A 441 -17.86 7.03 28.19
C VAL A 441 -18.89 6.17 27.43
N GLY A 442 -18.48 5.50 26.35
CA GLY A 442 -19.27 4.55 25.57
C GLY A 442 -19.98 5.15 24.35
N TYR A 443 -20.03 6.48 24.23
CA TYR A 443 -20.82 7.19 23.21
C TYR A 443 -20.27 8.56 22.83
N ALA A 444 -20.65 9.06 21.65
CA ALA A 444 -20.39 10.41 21.16
C ALA A 444 -21.70 11.09 20.75
N ASP A 445 -22.05 12.20 21.40
CA ASP A 445 -23.18 13.05 20.99
C ASP A 445 -22.72 14.01 19.90
N ILE A 446 -23.42 14.04 18.77
CA ILE A 446 -23.06 14.88 17.61
C ILE A 446 -24.12 15.94 17.28
N VAL A 447 -25.39 15.68 17.63
CA VAL A 447 -26.47 16.68 17.52
C VAL A 447 -27.31 16.67 18.80
N THR A 448 -27.38 17.81 19.48
CA THR A 448 -28.01 17.94 20.82
C THR A 448 -28.78 19.25 20.96
N CYS A 449 -29.59 19.35 22.02
CA CYS A 449 -30.20 20.60 22.47
C CYS A 449 -29.64 20.97 23.86
N PRO A 450 -28.45 21.62 23.95
CA PRO A 450 -27.84 21.97 25.23
C PRO A 450 -28.79 22.76 26.13
N GLY A 451 -28.78 22.50 27.44
CA GLY A 451 -29.71 23.10 28.42
C GLY A 451 -30.97 22.26 28.67
N ALA A 452 -31.43 21.48 27.69
CA ALA A 452 -32.47 20.47 27.88
C ALA A 452 -31.83 19.11 28.19
N ARG A 453 -32.08 18.59 29.39
CA ARG A 453 -31.46 17.34 29.84
C ARG A 453 -31.97 16.14 29.01
N ASN A 454 -31.03 15.44 28.38
CA ASN A 454 -31.28 14.24 27.57
C ASN A 454 -32.18 14.45 26.34
N ASP A 455 -32.20 15.66 25.75
CA ASP A 455 -32.71 15.88 24.39
C ASP A 455 -31.53 15.77 23.41
N ILE A 456 -31.35 14.55 22.89
CA ILE A 456 -30.23 14.19 22.03
C ILE A 456 -30.80 13.71 20.71
N ILE A 457 -30.56 14.47 19.65
CA ILE A 457 -31.06 14.15 18.32
C ILE A 457 -30.26 12.97 17.77
N THR A 458 -28.94 12.98 17.93
CA THR A 458 -28.08 11.91 17.44
C THR A 458 -26.89 11.65 18.35
N ARG A 459 -26.84 10.43 18.88
CA ARG A 459 -25.75 9.83 19.63
C ARG A 459 -25.19 8.64 18.86
N LEU A 460 -23.87 8.60 18.70
CA LEU A 460 -23.13 7.49 18.13
C LEU A 460 -22.60 6.58 19.23
N THR A 461 -22.72 5.27 19.03
CA THR A 461 -22.06 4.22 19.83
C THR A 461 -21.35 3.26 18.88
N ALA A 462 -20.66 2.23 19.40
CA ALA A 462 -19.88 1.30 18.57
C ALA A 462 -20.67 0.60 17.46
N SER A 463 -21.96 0.31 17.67
CA SER A 463 -22.79 -0.43 16.71
C SER A 463 -24.21 0.14 16.54
N MET A 464 -24.55 1.20 17.27
CA MET A 464 -25.88 1.81 17.27
C MET A 464 -25.80 3.33 17.17
N MET A 465 -26.77 3.91 16.47
CA MET A 465 -27.07 5.34 16.47
C MET A 465 -28.39 5.55 17.20
N TYR A 466 -28.38 6.39 18.23
CA TYR A 466 -29.53 6.61 19.10
C TYR A 466 -30.03 8.05 19.06
N SER A 467 -31.32 8.22 19.32
CA SER A 467 -31.95 9.49 19.68
C SER A 467 -32.60 9.34 21.04
N TYR A 468 -32.49 10.36 21.90
CA TYR A 468 -33.02 10.34 23.25
C TYR A 468 -33.96 11.49 23.50
N ARG A 469 -34.99 11.17 24.27
CA ARG A 469 -35.80 12.11 25.02
C ARG A 469 -36.07 11.44 26.36
N GLY A 470 -35.27 11.76 27.37
CA GLY A 470 -35.37 11.13 28.69
C GLY A 470 -34.29 10.08 28.99
N SER A 471 -34.63 8.97 29.68
CA SER A 471 -33.64 8.03 30.21
C SER A 471 -33.22 6.89 29.27
N GLY A 472 -33.78 6.80 28.07
CA GLY A 472 -33.29 5.93 27.01
C GLY A 472 -33.76 6.35 25.63
N GLY A 473 -33.26 5.69 24.59
CA GLY A 473 -33.41 6.19 23.22
C GLY A 473 -33.93 5.18 22.21
N ALA A 474 -34.39 5.68 21.06
CA ALA A 474 -34.68 4.92 19.85
C ALA A 474 -33.37 4.70 19.08
N GLY A 475 -33.01 3.44 18.80
CA GLY A 475 -31.70 3.09 18.25
C GLY A 475 -31.79 2.33 16.93
N ASN A 476 -30.95 2.71 15.96
CA ASN A 476 -30.76 1.96 14.71
C ASN A 476 -29.34 1.40 14.64
N SER A 477 -29.20 0.21 14.06
CA SER A 477 -27.87 -0.37 13.83
C SER A 477 -27.08 0.47 12.83
N VAL A 478 -25.79 0.61 13.08
CA VAL A 478 -24.86 1.36 12.23
C VAL A 478 -23.50 0.67 12.19
N ALA A 479 -22.86 0.74 11.03
CA ALA A 479 -21.48 0.32 10.84
C ALA A 479 -20.69 1.53 10.35
N TYR A 480 -19.50 1.73 10.91
CA TYR A 480 -18.60 2.81 10.53
C TYR A 480 -17.39 2.25 9.75
N PRO A 481 -16.83 3.02 8.82
CA PRO A 481 -17.32 4.32 8.35
C PRO A 481 -18.53 4.19 7.41
N PHE A 482 -19.27 5.28 7.23
CA PHE A 482 -20.30 5.39 6.20
C PHE A 482 -20.33 6.81 5.63
N SER A 483 -20.83 6.95 4.40
CA SER A 483 -20.89 8.23 3.68
C SER A 483 -22.30 8.50 3.16
N GLN A 484 -22.71 9.78 3.27
CA GLN A 484 -23.91 10.36 2.68
C GLN A 484 -25.19 9.56 2.95
N LYS A 485 -25.43 9.25 4.23
CA LYS A 485 -26.65 8.59 4.69
C LYS A 485 -27.59 9.59 5.34
N ILE A 486 -28.88 9.43 5.08
CA ILE A 486 -29.90 10.30 5.66
C ILE A 486 -30.30 9.74 7.01
N PHE A 487 -30.27 10.63 8.00
CA PHE A 487 -30.83 10.42 9.32
C PHE A 487 -32.06 11.31 9.46
N ALA A 488 -33.13 10.77 10.01
CA ALA A 488 -34.29 11.54 10.42
C ALA A 488 -34.76 11.13 11.82
N LEU A 489 -35.25 12.09 12.58
CA LEU A 489 -35.87 11.89 13.89
C LEU A 489 -37.22 12.57 13.87
N SER A 490 -38.30 11.78 13.93
CA SER A 490 -39.63 12.32 14.22
C SER A 490 -39.91 12.26 15.71
N GLN A 491 -40.76 13.17 16.14
CA GLN A 491 -41.21 13.25 17.51
C GLN A 491 -42.62 13.83 17.53
N ASP A 492 -43.53 13.18 18.24
CA ASP A 492 -44.93 13.58 18.30
C ASP A 492 -45.36 14.09 19.68
N VAL A 493 -46.61 14.54 19.75
CA VAL A 493 -47.27 15.03 20.96
C VAL A 493 -47.54 13.96 22.03
N THR A 494 -47.16 12.70 21.80
CA THR A 494 -47.24 11.61 22.78
C THR A 494 -45.88 11.32 23.43
N ASP A 495 -44.87 12.15 23.16
CA ASP A 495 -43.46 11.91 23.50
C ASP A 495 -42.88 10.65 22.84
N THR A 496 -43.48 10.20 21.73
CA THR A 496 -42.88 9.16 20.90
C THR A 496 -41.85 9.78 19.98
N ILE A 497 -40.60 9.34 20.12
CA ILE A 497 -39.55 9.59 19.14
C ILE A 497 -39.42 8.39 18.21
N THR A 498 -39.27 8.63 16.91
CA THR A 498 -38.90 7.59 15.93
C THR A 498 -37.65 8.03 15.18
N ALA A 499 -36.58 7.24 15.33
CA ALA A 499 -35.35 7.45 14.59
C ALA A 499 -35.37 6.59 13.32
N TYR A 500 -35.06 7.21 12.19
CA TYR A 500 -34.99 6.59 10.87
C TYR A 500 -33.56 6.66 10.36
N PHE A 501 -33.02 5.51 9.94
CA PHE A 501 -31.69 5.43 9.36
C PHE A 501 -31.56 4.22 8.44
N ASN A 502 -31.05 4.44 7.23
CA ASN A 502 -30.74 3.38 6.25
C ASN A 502 -31.92 2.42 6.00
N GLY A 503 -33.13 2.96 5.80
CA GLY A 503 -34.36 2.20 5.55
C GLY A 503 -34.97 1.52 6.78
N ASN A 504 -34.33 1.63 7.95
CA ASN A 504 -34.86 1.11 9.21
C ASN A 504 -35.46 2.24 10.04
N SER A 505 -36.44 1.90 10.88
CA SER A 505 -36.99 2.80 11.88
C SER A 505 -37.11 2.10 13.23
N ASN A 506 -36.86 2.84 14.30
CA ASN A 506 -37.05 2.38 15.66
C ASN A 506 -37.73 3.50 16.45
N ALA A 507 -38.72 3.14 17.24
CA ALA A 507 -39.53 4.10 18.00
C ALA A 507 -39.40 3.85 19.50
N LYS A 508 -39.54 4.92 20.27
CA LYS A 508 -39.63 4.87 21.73
C LYS A 508 -40.52 6.00 22.26
N THR A 509 -41.47 5.63 23.10
CA THR A 509 -42.33 6.58 23.81
C THR A 509 -41.77 6.82 25.20
N GLN A 510 -41.25 8.03 25.42
CA GLN A 510 -40.73 8.42 26.73
C GLN A 510 -40.66 9.95 26.85
N GLY A 511 -41.31 10.49 27.89
CA GLY A 511 -41.20 11.90 28.24
C GLY A 511 -39.82 12.28 28.80
N PRO A 512 -39.50 13.59 28.82
CA PRO A 512 -38.22 14.09 29.31
C PRO A 512 -38.02 13.75 30.80
N THR A 513 -36.78 13.42 31.18
CA THR A 513 -36.42 13.19 32.60
C THR A 513 -36.59 14.44 33.46
N VAL A 514 -36.41 15.61 32.84
CA VAL A 514 -36.61 16.92 33.46
C VAL A 514 -37.45 17.74 32.49
N ALA A 515 -38.70 18.03 32.86
CA ALA A 515 -39.67 18.73 32.01
C ALA A 515 -39.51 20.26 32.00
N THR A 516 -38.74 20.82 32.93
CA THR A 516 -38.54 22.27 33.10
C THR A 516 -37.28 22.80 32.43
N GLY A 517 -36.53 21.96 31.72
CA GLY A 517 -35.28 22.36 31.06
C GLY A 517 -35.55 23.11 29.76
N GLY A 518 -34.99 24.32 29.62
CA GLY A 518 -35.02 25.07 28.37
C GLY A 518 -33.76 24.82 27.55
N ALA A 519 -33.92 24.59 26.24
CA ALA A 519 -32.76 24.55 25.34
C ALA A 519 -32.15 25.95 25.22
N THR A 520 -30.82 26.01 25.23
CA THR A 520 -30.02 27.22 25.04
C THR A 520 -29.61 27.38 23.58
N SER A 521 -29.36 26.26 22.91
CA SER A 521 -29.14 26.18 21.47
C SER A 521 -29.62 24.85 20.92
N LEU A 522 -29.65 24.76 19.59
CA LEU A 522 -29.59 23.52 18.86
C LEU A 522 -28.18 23.40 18.29
N ARG A 523 -27.47 22.35 18.71
CA ARG A 523 -26.03 22.25 18.50
C ARG A 523 -25.66 21.04 17.67
N ILE A 524 -24.84 21.28 16.65
CA ILE A 524 -24.00 20.26 16.01
C ILE A 524 -22.62 20.41 16.63
N GLN A 525 -22.14 19.37 17.33
CA GLN A 525 -20.91 19.43 18.11
C GLN A 525 -19.91 18.36 17.70
N SER A 526 -18.65 18.75 17.69
CA SER A 526 -17.56 17.81 17.49
C SER A 526 -17.35 16.88 18.70
N ASN A 527 -16.69 15.76 18.44
CA ASN A 527 -16.24 14.82 19.48
C ASN A 527 -14.80 14.37 19.15
N PRO A 528 -13.88 14.25 20.13
CA PRO A 528 -12.48 13.87 19.85
C PRO A 528 -12.32 12.49 19.18
N TYR A 529 -13.32 11.63 19.31
CA TYR A 529 -13.29 10.25 18.82
C TYR A 529 -14.07 10.06 17.51
N VAL A 530 -14.57 11.16 16.91
CA VAL A 530 -15.36 11.12 15.69
C VAL A 530 -14.92 12.23 14.72
N VAL A 531 -14.73 11.88 13.46
CA VAL A 531 -14.65 12.84 12.35
C VAL A 531 -15.84 12.56 11.44
N TYR A 532 -16.67 13.56 11.22
CA TYR A 532 -17.89 13.42 10.45
C TYR A 532 -18.22 14.69 9.66
N HIS A 533 -19.04 14.52 8.63
CA HIS A 533 -19.62 15.60 7.85
C HIS A 533 -21.13 15.60 7.99
N ILE A 534 -21.72 16.79 7.97
CA ILE A 534 -23.17 16.97 8.01
C ILE A 534 -23.59 18.01 6.98
N CYS A 535 -24.67 17.73 6.26
CA CYS A 535 -25.30 18.69 5.37
C CYS A 535 -26.82 18.56 5.35
N ASN A 536 -27.46 19.52 4.70
CA ASN A 536 -28.90 19.53 4.44
C ASN A 536 -29.73 19.40 5.73
N PHE A 537 -29.36 20.15 6.75
CA PHE A 537 -29.96 20.12 8.08
C PHE A 537 -31.32 20.84 8.07
N ARG A 538 -32.38 20.08 8.29
CA ARG A 538 -33.77 20.48 8.12
C ARG A 538 -34.60 20.18 9.35
N ILE A 539 -35.50 21.08 9.71
CA ILE A 539 -36.48 20.88 10.78
C ILE A 539 -37.86 21.26 10.29
N TRP A 540 -38.83 20.43 10.63
CA TRP A 540 -40.25 20.70 10.49
C TRP A 540 -40.88 20.70 11.88
N HIS A 541 -41.61 21.74 12.24
CA HIS A 541 -42.42 21.83 13.47
C HIS A 541 -43.79 21.16 13.27
N ARG A 542 -43.77 20.04 12.56
CA ARG A 542 -44.90 19.18 12.18
C ARG A 542 -44.37 17.77 11.92
N LEU A 543 -45.26 16.78 11.94
CA LEU A 543 -44.92 15.43 11.50
C LEU A 543 -44.88 15.35 9.97
N LEU A 544 -43.98 14.52 9.47
CA LEU A 544 -43.95 14.10 8.06
C LEU A 544 -44.58 12.71 7.94
N THR A 545 -45.21 12.43 6.80
CA THR A 545 -45.71 11.09 6.49
C THR A 545 -44.53 10.12 6.28
N PRO A 546 -44.74 8.80 6.43
CA PRO A 546 -43.69 7.83 6.09
C PRO A 546 -43.16 7.97 4.65
N ASN A 547 -44.02 8.33 3.70
CA ASN A 547 -43.63 8.54 2.30
C ASN A 547 -42.73 9.77 2.15
N GLN A 548 -43.06 10.86 2.85
CA GLN A 548 -42.22 12.06 2.90
C GLN A 548 -40.86 11.77 3.53
N ILE A 549 -40.81 11.02 4.64
CA ILE A 549 -39.55 10.63 5.29
C ILE A 549 -38.69 9.77 4.35
N ASN A 550 -39.29 8.79 3.68
CA ASN A 550 -38.59 7.94 2.70
C ASN A 550 -38.17 8.72 1.43
N GLY A 551 -38.88 9.81 1.12
CA GLY A 551 -38.61 10.72 0.03
C GLY A 551 -37.55 11.79 0.34
N LEU A 552 -37.13 11.93 1.59
CA LEU A 552 -35.95 12.73 1.95
C LEU A 552 -34.75 12.06 1.28
N ARG A 553 -34.33 12.59 0.14
CA ARG A 553 -33.07 12.30 -0.54
C ARG A 553 -32.16 13.51 -0.49
#